data_AF-A0A5Q2N1D3-F1
#
_entry.id   AF-A0A5Q2N1D3-F1
#
_cell.length_a   1.000
_cell.length_b   1.000
_cell.length_c   1.000
_cell.angle_alpha   90.00
_cell.angle_beta   90.00
_cell.angle_gamma   90.00
#
_symmetry.space_group_name_H-M   'P 1'
#
loop_
_entity.id
_entity.type
_entity.pdbx_description
1 polymer ?
#
loop_
_entity_poly.entity_id
_entity_poly.type
_entity_poly.pdbx_seq_one_letter_code
_entity_poly.pdbx_strand_id
1 'polypeptide(L)'
;MTELRQQADWMALSMARLLRNGEIVFHGLASPLPMVSILLARALDAPNLVYLSIAGAVNAEPSSLKESTVHPKLTEGATSYFSLAEIFDLSARGQLNTAFLSGVQIDIHGDINMSVIGDFDQPKVRLPGGAGSAVIMPTAQRVILWRTKHDRRSFVKDLSFRTASGRVDKVVTPLCIFSKEDGLLKVWRLRANVSWEEVADKTEFELLKSADFAIAAAPTERELVALERVDPQGIRYAEFSL
;
A
#
# COMPACT_ATOMS: atom_id res chain seq x y z
N MET A 1 2.07 24.17 -0.70
CA MET A 1 2.51 22.78 -0.47
C MET A 1 3.16 22.26 -1.75
N THR A 2 4.32 21.60 -1.66
CA THR A 2 5.00 21.01 -2.82
C THR A 2 4.15 19.90 -3.45
N GLU A 3 4.31 19.63 -4.74
CA GLU A 3 3.60 18.56 -5.46
C GLU A 3 3.76 17.19 -4.79
N LEU A 4 4.97 16.88 -4.31
CA LEU A 4 5.26 15.64 -3.59
C LEU A 4 4.46 15.49 -2.29
N ARG A 5 4.22 16.58 -1.55
CA ARG A 5 3.37 16.53 -0.36
C ARG A 5 1.92 16.20 -0.73
N GLN A 6 1.41 16.82 -1.79
CA GLN A 6 0.07 16.54 -2.28
C GLN A 6 -0.08 15.08 -2.74
N GLN A 7 0.96 14.50 -3.34
CA GLN A 7 0.99 13.08 -3.71
C GLN A 7 0.95 12.16 -2.49
N ALA A 8 1.72 12.47 -1.45
CA ALA A 8 1.72 11.72 -0.20
C ALA A 8 0.36 11.78 0.49
N ASP A 9 -0.22 12.97 0.62
CA ASP A 9 -1.56 13.18 1.22
C ASP A 9 -2.63 12.41 0.43
N TRP A 10 -2.59 12.52 -0.91
CA TRP A 10 -3.47 11.79 -1.82
C TRP A 10 -3.39 10.29 -1.61
N MET A 11 -2.18 9.72 -1.58
CA MET A 11 -1.99 8.28 -1.42
C MET A 11 -2.42 7.82 -0.02
N ALA A 12 -2.07 8.57 1.03
CA ALA A 12 -2.44 8.26 2.40
C ALA A 12 -3.96 8.18 2.57
N LEU A 13 -4.68 9.19 2.06
CA LEU A 13 -6.13 9.27 2.08
C LEU A 13 -6.80 8.22 1.20
N SER A 14 -6.27 8.00 0.00
CA SER A 14 -6.79 6.97 -0.90
C SER A 14 -6.72 5.60 -0.27
N MET A 15 -5.60 5.24 0.35
CA MET A 15 -5.45 3.97 1.05
C MET A 15 -6.36 3.88 2.28
N ALA A 16 -6.52 4.97 3.05
CA ALA A 16 -7.44 4.99 4.19
C ALA A 16 -8.90 4.75 3.76
N ARG A 17 -9.36 5.40 2.68
CA ARG A 17 -10.71 5.23 2.09
C ARG A 17 -10.99 3.82 1.59
N LEU A 18 -9.96 3.04 1.28
CA LEU A 18 -10.10 1.64 0.84
C LEU A 18 -10.35 0.67 1.99
N LEU A 19 -10.09 1.07 3.24
CA LEU A 19 -10.26 0.23 4.42
C LEU A 19 -11.70 0.31 4.93
N ARG A 20 -12.20 -0.81 5.44
CA ARG A 20 -13.58 -0.90 5.94
C ARG A 20 -13.58 -1.05 7.46
N ASN A 21 -14.60 -0.47 8.10
CA ASN A 21 -14.78 -0.61 9.53
C ASN A 21 -14.90 -2.09 9.93
N GLY A 22 -14.15 -2.52 10.95
CA GLY A 22 -14.14 -3.90 11.43
C GLY A 22 -13.22 -4.86 10.67
N GLU A 23 -12.48 -4.42 9.65
CA GLU A 23 -11.44 -5.25 9.02
C GLU A 23 -10.25 -5.49 9.97
N ILE A 24 -9.61 -6.65 9.85
CA ILE A 24 -8.28 -6.93 10.37
C ILE A 24 -7.27 -6.58 9.29
N VAL A 25 -6.44 -5.56 9.56
CA VAL A 25 -5.54 -4.96 8.58
C VAL A 25 -4.10 -5.03 9.05
N PHE A 26 -3.23 -5.50 8.15
CA PHE A 26 -1.81 -5.65 8.39
C PHE A 26 -0.98 -4.82 7.41
N HIS A 27 0.13 -4.23 7.89
CA HIS A 27 1.20 -3.74 7.04
C HIS A 27 2.54 -4.38 7.42
N GLY A 28 3.39 -4.64 6.42
CA GLY A 28 4.68 -5.30 6.57
C GLY A 28 5.85 -4.37 6.89
N LEU A 29 7.07 -4.82 6.60
CA LEU A 29 8.29 -4.02 6.72
C LEU A 29 8.28 -2.83 5.76
N ALA A 30 9.00 -1.76 6.11
CA ALA A 30 9.23 -0.58 5.26
C ALA A 30 7.95 0.03 4.66
N SER A 31 6.91 0.16 5.47
CA SER A 31 5.59 0.63 5.05
C SER A 31 5.02 1.79 5.90
N PRO A 32 5.79 2.88 6.09
CA PRO A 32 5.32 4.02 6.89
C PRO A 32 4.05 4.67 6.31
N LEU A 33 3.88 4.70 4.98
CA LEU A 33 2.67 5.27 4.38
C LEU A 33 1.41 4.42 4.66
N PRO A 34 1.40 3.08 4.48
CA PRO A 34 0.32 2.22 4.96
C PRO A 34 0.02 2.35 6.46
N MET A 35 1.05 2.45 7.31
CA MET A 35 0.86 2.68 8.75
C MET A 35 0.03 3.94 9.01
N VAL A 36 0.38 5.07 8.39
CA VAL A 36 -0.37 6.32 8.51
C VAL A 36 -1.81 6.16 7.99
N SER A 37 -2.00 5.49 6.85
CA SER A 37 -3.33 5.25 6.27
C SER A 37 -4.25 4.41 7.16
N ILE A 38 -3.74 3.39 7.84
CA ILE A 38 -4.52 2.56 8.76
C ILE A 38 -4.97 3.40 9.96
N LEU A 39 -4.07 4.17 10.56
CA LEU A 39 -4.40 5.07 11.67
C LEU A 39 -5.41 6.15 11.25
N LEU A 40 -5.25 6.69 10.05
CA LEU A 40 -6.17 7.66 9.48
C LEU A 40 -7.57 7.08 9.26
N ALA A 41 -7.67 5.85 8.74
CA ALA A 41 -8.95 5.16 8.59
C ALA A 41 -9.65 4.98 9.95
N ARG A 42 -8.92 4.56 10.99
CA ARG A 42 -9.45 4.47 12.37
C ARG A 42 -9.92 5.81 12.92
N ALA A 43 -9.21 6.89 12.62
CA ALA A 43 -9.55 8.24 13.06
C ALA A 43 -10.74 8.88 12.30
N LEU A 44 -11.16 8.26 11.19
CA LEU A 44 -12.23 8.74 10.31
C LEU A 44 -13.44 7.82 10.39
N ASP A 45 -13.54 6.86 9.47
CA ASP A 45 -14.78 6.13 9.19
C ASP A 45 -14.67 4.63 9.54
N ALA A 46 -13.50 4.16 10.02
CA ALA A 46 -13.24 2.78 10.40
C ALA A 46 -12.76 2.60 11.85
N PRO A 47 -13.46 3.15 12.87
CA PRO A 47 -12.98 3.16 14.27
C PRO A 47 -12.78 1.77 14.90
N ASN A 48 -13.51 0.75 14.42
CA ASN A 48 -13.46 -0.64 14.90
C ASN A 48 -12.51 -1.54 14.08
N LEU A 49 -11.76 -0.97 13.13
CA LEU A 49 -10.72 -1.70 12.41
C LEU A 49 -9.64 -2.20 13.39
N VAL A 50 -9.24 -3.46 13.24
CA VAL A 50 -8.16 -4.08 14.01
C VAL A 50 -6.85 -3.88 13.26
N TYR A 51 -5.93 -3.12 13.84
CA TYR A 51 -4.63 -2.82 13.26
C TYR A 51 -3.58 -3.79 13.81
N LEU A 52 -2.99 -4.59 12.93
CA LEU A 52 -1.82 -5.43 13.20
C LEU A 52 -0.57 -4.79 12.57
N SER A 53 0.44 -4.49 13.38
CA SER A 53 1.70 -3.92 12.88
C SER A 53 2.79 -5.00 12.75
N ILE A 54 3.74 -4.78 11.83
CA ILE A 54 4.93 -5.63 11.69
C ILE A 54 5.80 -5.70 12.97
N ALA A 55 5.72 -4.67 13.82
CA ALA A 55 6.39 -4.65 15.12
C ALA A 55 5.77 -5.63 16.14
N GLY A 56 4.67 -6.29 15.78
CA GLY A 56 4.01 -7.32 16.59
C GLY A 56 2.96 -6.76 17.55
N ALA A 57 2.44 -5.55 17.30
CA ALA A 57 1.46 -4.91 18.16
C ALA A 57 0.06 -4.92 17.55
N VAL A 58 -0.95 -5.11 18.41
CA VAL A 58 -2.36 -4.96 18.07
C VAL A 58 -2.88 -3.63 18.59
N ASN A 59 -3.45 -2.81 17.69
CA ASN A 59 -4.06 -1.51 18.00
C ASN A 59 -3.14 -0.61 18.85
N ALA A 60 -1.85 -0.53 18.50
CA ALA A 60 -0.92 0.35 19.20
C ALA A 60 -1.35 1.83 19.12
N GLU A 61 -1.05 2.56 20.20
CA GLU A 61 -1.31 3.99 20.34
C GLU A 61 -0.02 4.70 20.76
N PRO A 62 1.00 4.72 19.88
CA PRO A 62 2.29 5.30 20.22
C PRO A 62 2.18 6.82 20.38
N SER A 63 2.89 7.38 21.37
CA SER A 63 2.90 8.83 21.59
C SER A 63 3.64 9.61 20.49
N SER A 64 4.40 8.91 19.65
CA SER A 64 5.00 9.44 18.42
C SER A 64 5.17 8.33 17.40
N LEU A 65 4.88 8.63 16.14
CA LEU A 65 5.20 7.74 15.03
C LEU A 65 6.70 7.81 14.72
N LYS A 66 7.19 6.76 14.05
CA LYS A 66 8.59 6.62 13.66
C LYS A 66 8.64 6.11 12.23
N GLU A 67 9.59 6.61 11.46
CA GLU A 67 9.77 6.21 10.06
C GLU A 67 10.07 4.71 9.93
N SER A 68 10.87 4.16 10.83
CA SER A 68 11.08 2.72 10.92
C SER A 68 9.83 2.03 11.47
N THR A 69 9.15 1.28 10.61
CA THR A 69 7.95 0.48 10.93
C THR A 69 8.19 -0.66 11.92
N VAL A 70 9.45 -0.94 12.28
CA VAL A 70 9.84 -1.92 13.31
C VAL A 70 10.39 -1.25 14.57
N HIS A 71 10.27 0.07 14.69
CA HIS A 71 10.76 0.79 15.87
C HIS A 71 9.97 0.36 17.12
N PRO A 72 10.62 0.03 18.26
CA PRO A 72 9.94 -0.47 19.47
C PRO A 72 8.83 0.45 20.00
N LYS A 73 8.98 1.77 19.83
CA LYS A 73 7.94 2.76 20.15
C LYS A 73 6.57 2.43 19.52
N LEU A 74 6.53 1.77 18.37
CA LEU A 74 5.30 1.39 17.68
C LEU A 74 4.54 0.23 18.35
N THR A 75 5.03 -0.29 19.49
CA THR A 75 4.31 -1.22 20.36
C THR A 75 3.76 -0.57 21.63
N GLU A 76 3.99 0.73 21.82
CA GLU A 76 3.45 1.48 22.97
C GLU A 76 1.92 1.52 22.92
N GLY A 77 1.28 1.29 24.06
CA GLY A 77 -0.18 1.28 24.19
C GLY A 77 -0.87 0.12 23.46
N ALA A 78 -0.12 -0.88 22.98
CA ALA A 78 -0.69 -2.04 22.31
C ALA A 78 -1.69 -2.78 23.22
N THR A 79 -2.84 -3.15 22.65
CA THR A 79 -3.86 -3.96 23.34
C THR A 79 -3.32 -5.36 23.67
N SER A 80 -2.55 -5.91 22.74
CA SER A 80 -1.86 -7.19 22.89
C SER A 80 -0.66 -7.25 21.95
N TYR A 81 0.19 -8.25 22.15
CA TYR A 81 1.20 -8.64 21.18
C TYR A 81 0.66 -9.76 20.29
N PHE A 82 0.97 -9.68 19.01
CA PHE A 82 0.60 -10.68 18.01
C PHE A 82 1.76 -10.83 17.04
N SER A 83 2.46 -11.96 17.16
CA SER A 83 3.72 -12.22 16.48
C SER A 83 3.54 -12.37 14.97
N LEU A 84 4.64 -12.20 14.24
CA LEU A 84 4.63 -12.39 12.79
C LEU A 84 4.22 -13.81 12.38
N ALA A 85 4.57 -14.83 13.17
CA ALA A 85 4.12 -16.20 12.94
C ALA A 85 2.59 -16.31 13.01
N GLU A 86 1.97 -15.71 14.03
CA GLU A 86 0.51 -15.70 14.18
C GLU A 86 -0.17 -14.91 13.05
N ILE A 87 0.47 -13.86 12.51
CA ILE A 87 -0.03 -13.14 11.32
C ILE A 87 -0.05 -14.06 10.09
N PHE A 88 1.00 -14.87 9.88
CA PHE A 88 1.01 -15.87 8.82
C PHE A 88 -0.09 -16.93 9.03
N ASP A 89 -0.27 -17.44 10.25
CA ASP A 89 -1.32 -18.41 10.56
C ASP A 89 -2.73 -17.83 10.38
N LEU A 90 -2.94 -16.57 10.78
CA LEU A 90 -4.18 -15.84 10.57
C LEU A 90 -4.47 -15.68 9.07
N SER A 91 -3.45 -15.31 8.29
CA SER A 91 -3.57 -15.18 6.84
C SER A 91 -3.84 -16.52 6.17
N ALA A 92 -3.11 -17.58 6.52
CA ALA A 92 -3.27 -18.92 5.97
C ALA A 92 -4.66 -19.52 6.26
N ARG A 93 -5.27 -19.16 7.39
CA ARG A 93 -6.67 -19.50 7.73
C ARG A 93 -7.71 -18.65 7.00
N GLY A 94 -7.30 -17.72 6.15
CA GLY A 94 -8.19 -16.81 5.41
C GLY A 94 -8.86 -15.75 6.28
N GLN A 95 -8.32 -15.48 7.47
CA GLN A 95 -8.92 -14.56 8.46
C GLN A 95 -8.30 -13.16 8.43
N LEU A 96 -7.13 -12.99 7.81
CA LEU A 96 -6.57 -11.65 7.57
C LEU A 96 -7.35 -10.98 6.43
N ASN A 97 -8.12 -9.93 6.73
CA ASN A 97 -8.96 -9.27 5.73
C ASN A 97 -8.11 -8.53 4.70
N THR A 98 -7.27 -7.60 5.15
CA THR A 98 -6.52 -6.71 4.25
C THR A 98 -5.04 -6.71 4.62
N ALA A 99 -4.17 -6.92 3.63
CA ALA A 99 -2.74 -6.71 3.79
C ALA A 99 -2.25 -5.62 2.83
N PHE A 100 -1.45 -4.69 3.35
CA PHE A 100 -0.66 -3.79 2.52
C PHE A 100 0.67 -4.44 2.16
N LEU A 101 0.95 -4.55 0.86
CA LEU A 101 2.23 -5.01 0.32
C LEU A 101 2.71 -4.08 -0.81
N SER A 102 3.96 -4.21 -1.25
CA SER A 102 4.49 -3.42 -2.36
C SER A 102 5.49 -4.21 -3.18
N GLY A 103 5.79 -3.70 -4.39
CA GLY A 103 6.78 -4.24 -5.31
C GLY A 103 7.65 -3.13 -5.90
N VAL A 104 8.85 -3.49 -6.33
CA VAL A 104 9.71 -2.64 -7.16
C VAL A 104 9.21 -2.58 -8.60
N GLN A 105 8.75 -3.72 -9.12
CA GLN A 105 7.97 -3.80 -10.34
C GLN A 105 6.58 -4.39 -10.03
N ILE A 106 5.57 -3.92 -10.75
CA ILE A 106 4.19 -4.40 -10.74
C ILE A 106 3.80 -4.57 -12.20
N ASP A 107 3.27 -5.74 -12.56
CA ASP A 107 2.80 -6.00 -13.92
C ASP A 107 1.30 -5.76 -14.10
N ILE A 108 0.80 -5.92 -15.33
CA ILE A 108 -0.62 -5.77 -15.65
C ILE A 108 -1.51 -6.76 -14.88
N HIS A 109 -0.98 -7.88 -14.40
CA HIS A 109 -1.73 -8.83 -13.59
C HIS A 109 -1.74 -8.48 -12.10
N GLY A 110 -1.00 -7.45 -11.69
CA GLY A 110 -0.80 -7.11 -10.28
C GLY A 110 0.16 -8.05 -9.57
N ASP A 111 0.94 -8.83 -10.30
CA ASP A 111 2.05 -9.57 -9.71
C ASP A 111 3.21 -8.61 -9.43
N ILE A 112 4.03 -8.94 -8.44
CA ILE A 112 5.09 -8.04 -7.97
C ILE A 112 6.47 -8.67 -8.07
N ASN A 113 7.46 -7.80 -8.29
CA ASN A 113 8.88 -8.13 -8.16
C ASN A 113 9.53 -7.28 -7.07
N MET A 114 10.19 -7.93 -6.13
CA MET A 114 11.06 -7.31 -5.13
C MET A 114 12.33 -8.14 -4.89
N SER A 115 12.69 -9.04 -5.82
CA SER A 115 13.81 -9.97 -5.67
C SER A 115 15.02 -9.57 -6.52
N VAL A 116 14.87 -9.49 -7.85
CA VAL A 116 15.98 -9.22 -8.78
C VAL A 116 15.52 -8.44 -10.01
N ILE A 117 16.40 -7.64 -10.60
CA ILE A 117 16.24 -7.08 -11.94
C ILE A 117 17.26 -7.72 -12.88
N GLY A 118 16.80 -8.14 -14.07
CA GLY A 118 17.60 -8.93 -15.01
C GLY A 118 17.52 -10.44 -14.72
N ASP A 119 18.53 -11.17 -15.18
CA ASP A 119 18.65 -12.61 -14.99
C ASP A 119 18.69 -13.00 -13.49
N PHE A 120 18.12 -14.15 -13.13
CA PHE A 120 18.04 -14.56 -11.72
C PHE A 120 19.37 -15.03 -11.16
N ASP A 121 20.14 -15.80 -11.94
CA ASP A 121 21.42 -16.38 -11.53
C ASP A 121 22.55 -15.34 -11.59
N GLN A 122 22.44 -14.35 -12.49
CA GLN A 122 23.35 -13.21 -12.60
C GLN A 122 22.59 -11.87 -12.61
N PRO A 123 22.02 -11.45 -11.46
CA PRO A 123 21.17 -10.28 -11.40
C PRO A 123 21.94 -9.00 -11.65
N LYS A 124 21.39 -8.14 -12.52
CA LYS A 124 21.89 -6.78 -12.71
C LYS A 124 21.73 -5.95 -11.43
N VAL A 125 20.61 -6.14 -10.72
CA VAL A 125 20.33 -5.51 -9.42
C VAL A 125 19.67 -6.53 -8.50
N ARG A 126 20.20 -6.71 -7.28
CA ARG A 126 19.51 -7.43 -6.20
C ARG A 126 18.64 -6.45 -5.42
N LEU A 127 17.37 -6.80 -5.24
CA LEU A 127 16.38 -5.99 -4.54
C LEU A 127 16.25 -6.44 -3.07
N PRO A 128 15.55 -5.69 -2.21
CA PRO A 128 15.46 -5.98 -0.76
C PRO A 128 14.89 -7.35 -0.38
N GLY A 129 14.17 -8.02 -1.29
CA GLY A 129 13.59 -9.35 -1.09
C GLY A 129 12.09 -9.30 -0.82
N GLY A 130 11.38 -10.40 -1.12
CA GLY A 130 9.92 -10.48 -1.04
C GLY A 130 9.30 -10.52 0.36
N ALA A 131 10.11 -10.70 1.40
CA ALA A 131 9.63 -10.92 2.78
C ALA A 131 8.48 -11.96 2.82
N GLY A 132 7.36 -11.65 3.47
CA GLY A 132 6.18 -12.51 3.55
C GLY A 132 5.24 -12.46 2.35
N SER A 133 5.53 -11.68 1.30
CA SER A 133 4.57 -11.40 0.23
C SER A 133 4.13 -12.64 -0.53
N ALA A 134 5.03 -13.60 -0.77
CA ALA A 134 4.72 -14.85 -1.49
C ALA A 134 3.70 -15.73 -0.73
N VAL A 135 3.60 -15.57 0.59
CA VAL A 135 2.60 -16.27 1.41
C VAL A 135 1.34 -15.42 1.55
N ILE A 136 1.47 -14.14 1.93
CA ILE A 136 0.33 -13.29 2.28
C ILE A 136 -0.52 -12.92 1.05
N MET A 137 0.09 -12.67 -0.12
CA MET A 137 -0.65 -12.30 -1.33
C MET A 137 -1.73 -13.30 -1.75
N PRO A 138 -1.46 -14.62 -1.74
CA PRO A 138 -2.51 -15.60 -2.06
C PRO A 138 -3.45 -15.91 -0.88
N THR A 139 -3.04 -15.73 0.39
CA THR A 139 -3.81 -16.23 1.54
C THR A 139 -4.69 -15.17 2.23
N ALA A 140 -4.29 -13.89 2.24
CA ALA A 140 -5.16 -12.81 2.73
C ALA A 140 -6.46 -12.74 1.92
N GLN A 141 -7.52 -12.16 2.48
CA GLN A 141 -8.78 -12.02 1.73
C GLN A 141 -8.61 -11.01 0.57
N ARG A 142 -7.86 -9.93 0.79
CA ARG A 142 -7.42 -9.00 -0.26
C ARG A 142 -6.08 -8.34 0.06
N VAL A 143 -5.37 -7.94 -0.99
CA VAL A 143 -4.14 -7.14 -0.91
C VAL A 143 -4.33 -5.79 -1.56
N ILE A 144 -3.93 -4.74 -0.85
CA ILE A 144 -3.77 -3.41 -1.41
C ILE A 144 -2.28 -3.19 -1.64
N LEU A 145 -1.89 -2.99 -2.90
CA LEU A 145 -0.54 -2.59 -3.24
C LEU A 145 -0.41 -1.06 -3.21
N TRP A 146 0.77 -0.56 -2.84
CA TRP A 146 1.11 0.85 -3.04
C TRP A 146 2.47 0.98 -3.73
N ARG A 147 2.63 2.06 -4.50
CA ARG A 147 3.90 2.41 -5.11
C ARG A 147 4.03 3.92 -5.22
N THR A 148 4.96 4.53 -4.49
CA THR A 148 5.18 5.98 -4.49
C THR A 148 5.87 6.51 -5.74
N LYS A 149 6.49 5.64 -6.55
CA LYS A 149 7.08 5.99 -7.85
C LYS A 149 6.32 5.34 -9.00
N HIS A 150 5.62 6.15 -9.79
CA HIS A 150 4.90 5.71 -10.99
C HIS A 150 5.73 6.03 -12.24
N ASP A 151 6.39 5.00 -12.79
CA ASP A 151 7.16 5.08 -14.03
C ASP A 151 7.17 3.73 -14.76
N ARG A 152 7.61 3.73 -16.03
CA ARG A 152 7.68 2.52 -16.89
C ARG A 152 8.61 1.44 -16.34
N ARG A 153 9.42 1.74 -15.33
CA ARG A 153 10.31 0.76 -14.65
C ARG A 153 9.62 0.09 -13.48
N SER A 154 8.62 0.75 -12.89
CA SER A 154 7.83 0.26 -11.76
C SER A 154 6.53 -0.40 -12.23
N PHE A 155 5.93 0.07 -13.32
CA PHE A 155 4.75 -0.52 -13.95
C PHE A 155 5.14 -1.12 -15.30
N VAL A 156 5.49 -2.40 -15.27
CA VAL A 156 6.16 -3.10 -16.37
C VAL A 156 5.23 -4.06 -17.08
N LYS A 157 5.47 -4.32 -18.37
CA LYS A 157 4.70 -5.35 -19.07
C LYS A 157 5.02 -6.74 -18.50
N ASP A 158 6.31 -7.01 -18.30
CA ASP A 158 6.84 -8.29 -17.85
C ASP A 158 7.80 -8.08 -16.66
N LEU A 159 7.59 -8.83 -15.58
CA LEU A 159 8.48 -8.80 -14.41
C LEU A 159 9.82 -9.47 -14.76
N SER A 160 10.94 -8.92 -14.27
CA SER A 160 12.22 -9.67 -14.33
C SER A 160 12.16 -10.94 -13.47
N PHE A 161 11.40 -10.91 -12.38
CA PHE A 161 11.17 -12.06 -11.52
C PHE A 161 9.83 -11.93 -10.78
N ARG A 162 8.99 -12.96 -10.82
CA ARG A 162 7.75 -12.98 -10.05
C ARG A 162 8.05 -13.34 -8.61
N THR A 163 8.16 -12.32 -7.76
CA THR A 163 8.39 -12.53 -6.31
C THR A 163 7.13 -13.01 -5.62
N ALA A 164 5.98 -12.46 -5.98
CA ALA A 164 4.70 -12.87 -5.43
C ALA A 164 3.55 -12.54 -6.39
N SER A 165 2.48 -13.32 -6.28
CA SER A 165 1.23 -13.20 -7.03
C SER A 165 0.08 -13.56 -6.10
N GLY A 166 -1.12 -13.03 -6.36
CA GLY A 166 -2.29 -13.38 -5.57
C GLY A 166 -3.46 -12.41 -5.68
N ARG A 167 -4.16 -12.26 -4.56
CA ARG A 167 -5.47 -11.59 -4.42
C ARG A 167 -5.34 -10.07 -4.29
N VAL A 168 -4.67 -9.46 -5.25
CA VAL A 168 -4.62 -7.99 -5.36
C VAL A 168 -6.02 -7.46 -5.65
N ASP A 169 -6.47 -6.48 -4.86
CA ASP A 169 -7.73 -5.76 -5.04
C ASP A 169 -7.47 -4.39 -5.68
N LYS A 170 -6.51 -3.63 -5.13
CA LYS A 170 -6.19 -2.28 -5.57
C LYS A 170 -4.69 -2.03 -5.62
N VAL A 171 -4.25 -1.13 -6.49
CA VAL A 171 -2.87 -0.59 -6.51
C VAL A 171 -2.94 0.93 -6.46
N VAL A 172 -2.44 1.54 -5.39
CA VAL A 172 -2.44 2.99 -5.18
C VAL A 172 -1.11 3.60 -5.60
N THR A 173 -1.16 4.66 -6.41
CA THR A 173 0.01 5.42 -6.88
C THR A 173 -0.21 6.93 -6.73
N PRO A 174 0.82 7.77 -6.93
CA PRO A 174 0.64 9.22 -6.99
C PRO A 174 -0.31 9.71 -8.09
N LEU A 175 -0.54 8.90 -9.13
CA LEU A 175 -1.25 9.30 -10.33
C LEU A 175 -2.68 8.76 -10.38
N CYS A 176 -2.87 7.53 -9.93
CA CYS A 176 -4.15 6.82 -10.02
C CYS A 176 -4.24 5.67 -9.01
N ILE A 177 -5.44 5.11 -8.90
CA ILE A 177 -5.72 3.83 -8.24
C ILE A 177 -6.14 2.85 -9.32
N PHE A 178 -5.44 1.73 -9.44
CA PHE A 178 -5.87 0.59 -10.23
C PHE A 178 -6.78 -0.32 -9.40
N SER A 179 -7.73 -0.97 -10.07
CA SER A 179 -8.53 -2.10 -9.57
C SER A 179 -8.19 -3.34 -10.39
N LYS A 180 -8.08 -4.50 -9.73
CA LYS A 180 -7.89 -5.77 -10.43
C LYS A 180 -9.25 -6.32 -10.86
N GLU A 181 -9.48 -6.37 -12.16
CA GLU A 181 -10.73 -6.81 -12.79
C GLU A 181 -10.39 -7.78 -13.93
N ASP A 182 -11.05 -8.93 -13.97
CA ASP A 182 -10.81 -9.98 -14.98
C ASP A 182 -9.33 -10.40 -15.08
N GLY A 183 -8.61 -10.34 -13.94
CA GLY A 183 -7.18 -10.68 -13.88
C GLY A 183 -6.23 -9.59 -14.37
N LEU A 184 -6.72 -8.39 -14.69
CA LEU A 184 -5.93 -7.26 -15.17
C LEU A 184 -6.11 -6.03 -14.29
N LEU A 185 -5.06 -5.23 -14.15
CA LEU A 185 -5.11 -3.92 -13.52
C LEU A 185 -5.74 -2.92 -14.49
N LYS A 186 -6.87 -2.35 -14.08
CA LYS A 186 -7.58 -1.29 -14.80
C LYS A 186 -7.66 -0.04 -13.92
N VAL A 187 -7.48 1.14 -14.49
CA VAL A 187 -7.58 2.41 -13.75
C VAL A 187 -9.01 2.56 -13.24
N TRP A 188 -9.16 2.62 -11.92
CA TRP A 188 -10.43 2.78 -11.22
C TRP A 188 -10.65 4.23 -10.80
N ARG A 189 -9.60 4.88 -10.27
CA ARG A 189 -9.65 6.30 -9.94
C ARG A 189 -8.45 7.01 -10.53
N LEU A 190 -8.67 8.12 -11.21
CA LEU A 190 -7.61 9.02 -11.69
C LEU A 190 -7.54 10.24 -10.77
N ARG A 191 -6.35 10.63 -10.31
CA ARG A 191 -6.19 11.82 -9.45
C ARG A 191 -6.62 13.06 -10.24
N ALA A 192 -7.32 14.00 -9.58
CA ALA A 192 -8.01 15.11 -10.25
C ALA A 192 -7.16 16.00 -11.18
N ASN A 193 -5.85 16.09 -10.96
CA ASN A 193 -4.93 16.92 -11.76
C ASN A 193 -3.98 16.10 -12.64
N VAL A 194 -4.29 14.82 -12.89
CA VAL A 194 -3.48 13.91 -13.70
C VAL A 194 -4.29 13.53 -14.93
N SER A 195 -3.69 13.60 -16.12
CA SER A 195 -4.35 13.21 -17.36
C SER A 195 -4.22 11.70 -17.63
N TRP A 196 -5.06 11.18 -18.52
CA TRP A 196 -4.96 9.78 -18.96
C TRP A 196 -3.63 9.50 -19.65
N GLU A 197 -3.19 10.43 -20.48
CA GLU A 197 -1.95 10.39 -21.25
C GLU A 197 -0.74 10.34 -20.32
N GLU A 198 -0.74 11.12 -19.23
CA GLU A 198 0.35 11.10 -18.26
C GLU A 198 0.53 9.71 -17.62
N VAL A 199 -0.58 9.05 -17.27
CA VAL A 199 -0.53 7.69 -16.72
C VAL A 199 -0.05 6.71 -17.79
N ALA A 200 -0.58 6.81 -19.01
CA ALA A 200 -0.22 5.93 -20.12
C ALA A 200 1.27 6.04 -20.48
N ASP A 201 1.82 7.26 -20.55
CA ASP A 201 3.23 7.50 -20.85
C ASP A 201 4.16 6.88 -19.78
N LYS A 202 3.70 6.85 -18.53
CA LYS A 202 4.43 6.31 -17.38
C LYS A 202 4.13 4.84 -17.07
N THR A 203 3.34 4.16 -17.90
CA THR A 203 2.97 2.73 -17.75
C THR A 203 3.47 1.94 -18.95
N GLU A 204 4.15 0.81 -18.75
CA GLU A 204 4.71 0.03 -19.86
C GLU A 204 3.67 -0.84 -20.59
N PHE A 205 2.58 -1.20 -19.90
CA PHE A 205 1.47 -1.97 -20.45
C PHE A 205 0.30 -1.09 -20.88
N GLU A 206 -0.62 -1.65 -21.67
CA GLU A 206 -1.82 -0.96 -22.13
C GLU A 206 -2.69 -0.52 -20.95
N LEU A 207 -3.04 0.77 -20.92
CA LEU A 207 -3.87 1.34 -19.87
C LEU A 207 -5.35 1.06 -20.17
N LEU A 208 -6.03 0.43 -19.22
CA LEU A 208 -7.45 0.08 -19.35
C LEU A 208 -8.28 0.83 -18.31
N LYS A 209 -9.53 1.18 -18.63
CA LYS A 209 -10.48 1.73 -17.66
C LYS A 209 -11.23 0.60 -16.97
N SER A 210 -11.36 0.70 -15.65
CA SER A 210 -12.30 -0.10 -14.86
C SER A 210 -13.73 0.19 -15.30
N ALA A 211 -14.65 -0.76 -15.09
CA ALA A 211 -16.07 -0.55 -15.30
C ALA A 211 -16.61 0.66 -14.50
N ASP A 212 -16.08 0.87 -13.29
CA ASP A 212 -16.47 1.97 -12.40
C ASP A 212 -15.47 3.13 -12.44
N PHE A 213 -14.78 3.36 -13.56
CA PHE A 213 -13.80 4.44 -13.69
C PHE A 213 -14.38 5.82 -13.34
N ALA A 214 -13.65 6.58 -12.51
CA ALA A 214 -13.99 7.96 -12.20
C ALA A 214 -12.75 8.81 -11.87
N ILE A 215 -12.90 10.13 -11.96
CA ILE A 215 -11.95 11.05 -11.33
C ILE A 215 -12.13 10.98 -9.81
N ALA A 216 -11.03 10.92 -9.09
CA ALA A 216 -11.07 10.82 -7.65
C ALA A 216 -11.55 12.12 -7.00
N ALA A 217 -12.38 11.97 -5.97
CA ALA A 217 -12.76 13.10 -5.13
C ALA A 217 -11.53 13.68 -4.42
N ALA A 218 -11.44 15.01 -4.42
CA ALA A 218 -10.43 15.73 -3.66
C ALA A 218 -10.50 15.38 -2.16
N PRO A 219 -9.39 15.53 -1.42
CA PRO A 219 -9.42 15.52 0.04
C PRO A 219 -10.42 16.54 0.60
N THR A 220 -11.23 16.11 1.55
CA THR A 220 -12.11 17.00 2.33
C THR A 220 -11.33 17.68 3.45
N GLU A 221 -11.87 18.78 3.99
CA GLU A 221 -11.26 19.45 5.13
C GLU A 221 -11.17 18.53 6.37
N ARG A 222 -12.23 17.75 6.65
CA ARG A 222 -12.26 16.75 7.73
C ARG A 222 -11.10 15.76 7.61
N GLU A 223 -10.82 15.29 6.40
CA GLU A 223 -9.76 14.35 6.11
C GLU A 223 -8.37 14.96 6.29
N LEU A 224 -8.15 16.18 5.80
CA LEU A 224 -6.87 16.87 5.94
C LEU A 224 -6.56 17.18 7.40
N VAL A 225 -7.55 17.64 8.17
CA VAL A 225 -7.40 17.87 9.62
C VAL A 225 -7.08 16.57 10.35
N ALA A 226 -7.76 15.47 10.02
CA ALA A 226 -7.47 14.17 10.63
C ALA A 226 -6.07 13.66 10.26
N LEU A 227 -5.63 13.86 9.02
CA LEU A 227 -4.30 13.48 8.55
C LEU A 227 -3.20 14.20 9.33
N GLU A 228 -3.31 15.52 9.50
CA GLU A 228 -2.34 16.29 10.28
C GLU A 228 -2.34 15.91 11.77
N ARG A 229 -3.50 15.55 12.32
CA ARG A 229 -3.60 15.10 13.72
C ARG A 229 -2.96 13.72 13.93
N VAL A 230 -3.15 12.80 12.99
CA VAL A 230 -2.62 11.42 13.07
C VAL A 230 -1.12 11.39 12.77
N ASP A 231 -0.67 12.22 11.82
CA ASP A 231 0.72 12.26 11.37
C ASP A 231 1.33 13.67 11.50
N PRO A 232 1.46 14.21 12.72
CA PRO A 232 2.01 15.54 12.93
C PRO A 232 3.52 15.62 12.62
N GLN A 233 4.20 14.47 12.54
CA GLN A 233 5.62 14.38 12.20
C GLN A 233 5.86 14.30 10.69
N GLY A 234 4.82 14.11 9.87
CA GLY A 234 4.96 13.96 8.42
C GLY A 234 5.61 12.65 7.99
N ILE A 235 5.41 11.56 8.74
CA ILE A 235 5.91 10.21 8.42
C ILE A 235 5.43 9.74 7.04
N ARG A 236 4.25 10.17 6.58
CA ARG A 236 3.74 9.86 5.24
C ARG A 236 4.67 10.34 4.11
N TYR A 237 5.56 11.28 4.40
CA TYR A 237 6.51 11.80 3.43
C TYR A 237 7.80 10.95 3.34
N ALA A 238 8.05 10.02 4.25
CA ALA A 238 9.31 9.28 4.33
C ALA A 238 9.66 8.47 3.07
N GLU A 239 8.65 8.03 2.30
CA GLU A 239 8.83 7.28 1.06
C GLU A 239 8.89 8.17 -0.20
N PHE A 240 8.80 9.48 -0.03
CA PHE A 240 8.91 10.48 -1.08
C PHE A 240 10.25 11.18 -0.93
N SER A 241 11.00 11.33 -2.01
CA SER A 241 12.27 12.07 -2.02
C SER A 241 12.02 13.57 -1.87
N LEU A 242 11.61 14.01 -0.69
CA LEU A 242 11.50 15.42 -0.30
C LEU A 242 12.87 16.02 0.03
#